data_AF-A0A2G6JPB2-F1
#
_entry.id   AF-A0A2G6JPB2-F1
#
_cell.length_a   1.000
_cell.length_b   1.000
_cell.length_c   1.000
_cell.angle_alpha   90.00
_cell.angle_beta   90.00
_cell.angle_gamma   90.00
#
_symmetry.space_group_name_H-M   'P 1'
#
loop_
_entity.id
_entity.type
_entity.pdbx_description
1 polymer ?
#
loop_
_entity_poly.entity_id
_entity_poly.type
_entity_poly.pdbx_seq_one_letter_code
_entity_poly.pdbx_strand_id
1 'polypeptide(L)' 'MQSFLFSTDNERGGVILCDIETLPEAVEYLKQRFKGVVRVEQGRDFWSEEEGFGSLPAPSKGSELENSAAETSEVVEA' A
#
# COMPACT_ATOMS: atom_id res chain seq x y z
N MET A 1 -5.68 -16.29 -10.51
CA MET A 1 -4.91 -15.89 -9.31
C MET A 1 -4.50 -14.42 -9.34
N GLN A 2 -5.02 -13.65 -8.39
CA GLN A 2 -4.64 -12.27 -8.09
C GLN A 2 -4.08 -12.17 -6.67
N SER A 3 -3.28 -11.13 -6.42
CA SER A 3 -2.79 -10.79 -5.09
C SER A 3 -3.50 -9.56 -4.55
N PHE A 4 -3.99 -9.63 -3.33
CA PHE A 4 -4.57 -8.49 -2.62
C PHE A 4 -3.80 -8.26 -1.33
N LEU A 5 -3.50 -6.99 -1.03
CA LEU A 5 -2.98 -6.59 0.27
C LEU A 5 -4.15 -6.14 1.14
N PHE A 6 -4.14 -6.50 2.41
CA PHE A 6 -5.16 -6.03 3.34
C PHE A 6 -4.58 -5.66 4.70
N SER A 7 -5.23 -4.70 5.35
CA SER A 7 -4.89 -4.22 6.68
C SER A 7 -6.10 -4.26 7.60
N THR A 8 -5.86 -4.47 8.89
CA THR A 8 -6.86 -4.47 9.94
C THR A 8 -6.65 -3.31 10.92
N ASP A 9 -7.69 -3.00 11.68
CA ASP A 9 -7.73 -1.98 12.74
C ASP A 9 -6.66 -2.13 13.82
N ASN A 10 -6.13 -3.34 14.01
CA ASN A 10 -5.09 -3.66 14.98
C ASN A 10 -3.68 -3.67 14.35
N GLU A 11 -3.50 -2.96 13.23
CA GLU A 11 -2.25 -2.88 12.45
C GLU A 11 -1.72 -4.23 11.96
N ARG A 12 -2.54 -5.29 12.06
CA ARG A 12 -2.25 -6.60 11.48
C ARG A 12 -2.73 -6.61 10.03
N GLY A 13 -2.03 -7.31 9.16
CA GLY A 13 -2.38 -7.37 7.75
C GLY A 13 -1.57 -8.42 7.03
N GLY A 14 -1.79 -8.55 5.73
CA GLY A 14 -1.02 -9.47 4.91
C GLY A 14 -1.37 -9.40 3.44
N VAL A 15 -0.69 -10.25 2.68
CA VAL A 15 -0.99 -10.49 1.27
C VAL A 15 -1.72 -11.82 1.15
N ILE A 16 -2.80 -11.85 0.39
CA ILE A 16 -3.49 -13.07 0.02
C ILE A 16 -3.36 -13.32 -1.49
N LEU A 17 -3.12 -14.58 -1.86
CA LEU A 17 -3.19 -15.05 -3.24
C LEU A 17 -4.46 -15.88 -3.38
N CYS A 18 -5.37 -15.47 -4.24
CA CYS A 18 -6.64 -16.17 -4.45
C CYS A 18 -7.10 -16.06 -5.91
N ASP A 19 -8.09 -16.87 -6.29
CA ASP A 19 -8.70 -16.86 -7.63
C ASP A 19 -9.82 -15.82 -7.79
N ILE A 20 -9.90 -14.86 -6.88
CA ILE A 20 -10.82 -13.73 -6.98
C ILE A 20 -10.27 -12.75 -8.01
N GLU A 21 -11.11 -12.31 -8.95
CA GLU A 21 -10.68 -11.45 -10.06
C GLU A 21 -10.91 -9.96 -9.77
N THR A 22 -11.81 -9.64 -8.83
CA THR A 22 -12.25 -8.26 -8.58
C THR A 22 -11.99 -7.81 -7.14
N LEU A 23 -11.63 -6.53 -6.99
CA LEU A 23 -11.42 -5.93 -5.68
C LEU A 23 -12.68 -5.98 -4.77
N PRO A 24 -13.91 -5.71 -5.25
CA PRO A 24 -15.10 -5.82 -4.40
C PRO A 24 -15.35 -7.22 -3.84
N GLU A 25 -15.14 -8.27 -4.64
CA GLU A 25 -15.25 -9.65 -4.15
C GLU A 25 -14.17 -9.97 -3.13
N ALA A 26 -12.95 -9.47 -3.31
CA ALA A 26 -11.86 -9.64 -2.37
C ALA A 26 -12.16 -8.97 -1.03
N VAL A 27 -12.75 -7.76 -1.05
CA VAL A 27 -13.19 -7.05 0.16
C VAL A 27 -14.20 -7.87 0.94
N GLU A 28 -15.26 -8.36 0.29
CA GLU A 28 -16.29 -9.17 0.95
C GLU A 28 -15.71 -10.46 1.53
N TYR A 29 -14.86 -11.15 0.77
CA TYR A 29 -14.17 -12.35 1.23
C TYR A 29 -13.30 -12.07 2.47
N LEU A 30 -12.49 -11.02 2.44
CA LEU A 30 -11.57 -10.67 3.52
C LEU A 30 -12.30 -10.25 4.79
N LYS A 31 -13.39 -9.47 4.68
CA LYS A 31 -14.22 -9.06 5.82
C LYS A 31 -14.91 -10.25 6.50
N GLN A 32 -15.25 -11.30 5.76
CA GLN A 32 -15.79 -12.54 6.34
C GLN A 32 -14.70 -13.35 7.06
N ARG A 33 -13.46 -13.31 6.56
CA ARG A 33 -12.37 -14.17 7.03
C ARG A 33 -11.57 -13.56 8.19
N PHE A 34 -11.43 -12.25 8.22
CA PHE A 34 -10.64 -11.49 9.19
C PHE A 34 -11.50 -10.40 9.82
N LYS A 35 -11.46 -10.31 11.15
CA LYS A 35 -12.15 -9.23 11.87
C LYS A 35 -11.34 -7.94 11.74
N GLY A 36 -12.06 -6.82 11.65
CA GLY A 36 -11.45 -5.50 11.64
C GLY A 36 -10.72 -5.14 10.35
N VAL A 37 -11.02 -5.75 9.20
CA VAL A 37 -10.43 -5.33 7.92
C VAL A 37 -10.87 -3.91 7.60
N VAL A 38 -9.89 -3.00 7.54
CA VAL A 38 -10.11 -1.55 7.30
C VAL A 38 -9.65 -1.11 5.91
N ARG A 39 -8.79 -1.89 5.25
CA ARG A 39 -8.26 -1.56 3.92
C ARG A 39 -7.94 -2.80 3.10
N VAL A 40 -8.24 -2.77 1.81
CA VAL A 40 -7.87 -3.80 0.82
C VAL A 40 -7.37 -3.12 -0.45
N GLU A 41 -6.25 -3.57 -1.00
CA GLU A 41 -5.54 -2.91 -2.11
C GLU A 41 -5.16 -3.92 -3.20
N GLN A 42 -5.30 -3.49 -4.45
CA GLN A 42 -4.85 -4.19 -5.65
C GLN A 42 -4.15 -3.19 -6.57
N GLY A 43 -2.82 -3.15 -6.52
CA GLY A 43 -2.04 -2.19 -7.31
C GLY A 43 -2.34 -0.75 -6.89
N ARG A 44 -3.09 -0.01 -7.73
CA ARG A 44 -3.52 1.36 -7.42
C ARG A 44 -4.94 1.45 -6.89
N ASP A 45 -5.77 0.45 -7.16
CA ASP A 45 -7.15 0.42 -6.74
C ASP A 45 -7.24 -0.05 -5.30
N PHE A 46 -8.11 0.56 -4.51
CA PHE A 46 -8.29 0.23 -3.11
C PHE A 46 -9.73 0.35 -2.65
N TRP A 47 -10.01 -0.31 -1.55
CA TRP A 47 -11.18 -0.09 -0.71
C TRP A 47 -10.71 0.23 0.70
N SER A 48 -11.32 1.22 1.34
CA SER A 48 -11.17 1.47 2.77
C SER A 48 -12.53 1.62 3.45
N GLU A 49 -12.58 1.39 4.75
CA GLU A 49 -13.79 1.59 5.55
C GLU A 49 -14.25 3.05 5.54
N GLU A 50 -13.31 4.00 5.47
CA GLU A 50 -13.58 5.44 5.52
C GLU A 50 -13.97 6.04 4.16
N GLU A 51 -13.28 5.65 3.08
CA GLU A 51 -13.42 6.29 1.75
C GLU A 51 -14.23 5.43 0.76
N GLY A 52 -14.46 4.15 1.08
CA GLY A 52 -15.03 3.20 0.13
C GLY A 52 -14.04 2.87 -0.99
N PHE A 53 -14.54 2.63 -2.21
CA PHE A 53 -13.71 2.28 -3.36
C PHE A 53 -13.06 3.51 -3.99
N GLY A 54 -11.75 3.44 -4.23
CA GLY A 54 -10.98 4.51 -4.84
C GLY A 54 -9.78 3.97 -5.62
N SER A 55 -9.02 4.89 -6.22
CA SER A 55 -7.78 4.58 -6.92
C SER A 55 -6.75 5.66 -6.61
N LEU A 56 -5.52 5.25 -6.35
CA LEU A 56 -4.42 6.17 -6.05
C LEU A 56 -4.11 7.05 -7.27
N PRO A 57 -3.79 8.34 -7.06
CA PRO A 57 -3.41 9.22 -8.15
C PRO A 57 -2.22 8.65 -8.91
N ALA A 58 -2.21 8.83 -10.23
CA ALA A 58 -1.08 8.42 -11.04
C ALA A 58 0.20 9.10 -10.51
N PRO A 59 1.36 8.40 -10.49
CA PRO A 59 2.61 9.01 -10.08
C PRO A 59 2.91 10.16 -11.04
N SER A 60 2.77 11.39 -10.55
CA SER A 60 3.22 12.58 -11.25
C SER A 60 4.71 12.43 -11.51
N LYS A 61 5.13 12.53 -12.78
CA LYS A 61 6.55 12.54 -13.14
C LYS A 61 7.21 13.75 -12.49
N GLY A 62 7.81 13.58 -11.30
CA GLY A 62 8.61 14.61 -10.66
C GLY A 62 8.48 14.66 -9.14
N SER A 63 9.34 13.91 -8.46
CA SER A 63 9.91 14.33 -7.17
C SER A 63 11.25 13.61 -7.00
N GLU A 64 12.26 14.14 -7.71
CA GLU A 64 13.67 13.96 -7.37
C GLU A 64 13.90 14.72 -6.05
N LEU A 65 13.72 14.02 -4.93
CA LEU A 65 14.16 14.53 -3.64
C LEU A 65 15.66 14.28 -3.55
N GLU A 66 16.40 15.35 -3.86
CA GLU A 66 17.79 15.60 -3.52
C GLU A 66 18.23 14.87 -2.24
N ASN A 67 19.05 13.84 -2.39
CA ASN A 67 19.97 13.41 -1.35
C ASN A 67 21.07 14.47 -1.20
N SER A 68 20.76 15.59 -0.56
CA SER A 68 21.81 16.46 0.04
C SER A 68 22.16 15.91 1.42
N ALA A 69 22.80 14.73 1.42
CA ALA A 69 23.53 14.25 2.59
C ALA A 69 24.85 15.02 2.65
N ALA A 70 24.94 15.92 3.63
CA ALA A 70 26.15 16.62 3.98
C ALA A 70 27.27 15.65 4.35
N GLU A 71 28.32 15.57 3.52
CA GLU A 71 29.63 15.11 3.96
C GLU A 71 30.52 16.33 4.20
N THR A 72 30.48 16.83 5.43
CA THR A 72 31.62 17.54 6.01
C THR A 72 32.57 16.50 6.61
N SER A 73 33.74 16.31 6.01
CA SER A 73 34.93 15.78 6.70
C SER A 73 36.20 16.26 5.99
N GLU A 74 36.75 17.31 6.59
CA GLU A 74 38.14 17.53 7.01
C GLU A 74 39.29 16.60 6.53
N VAL A 75 40.44 17.27 6.31
CA VAL A 75 41.88 16.87 6.28
C VAL A 75 42.42 15.94 5.16
N VAL A 76 43.37 16.43 4.34
CA VAL A 76 44.86 16.31 4.52
C VAL A 76 45.67 17.08 3.44
N GLU A 77 46.93 17.37 3.83
CA GLU A 77 48.00 18.24 3.30
C GLU A 77 48.44 18.13 1.82
N ALA A 78 49.06 19.22 1.33
CA ALA A 78 50.34 19.20 0.60
C ALA A 78 51.06 20.57 0.70
#